data_AF-A0AA43UK38-F1
#
_entry.id   AF-A0AA43UK38-F1
#
_cell.length_a   1.000
_cell.length_b   1.000
_cell.length_c   1.000
_cell.angle_alpha   90.00
_cell.angle_beta   90.00
_cell.angle_gamma   90.00
#
_symmetry.space_group_name_H-M   'P 1'
#
loop_
_entity.id
_entity.type
_entity.pdbx_description
1 polymer ?
#
loop_
_entity_poly.entity_id
_entity_poly.type
_entity_poly.pdbx_seq_one_letter_code
_entity_poly.pdbx_strand_id
1 'polypeptide(L)'
;MHEVSVVTSLVDAVIGELSSYKLEKVNAVFVMIGDLTNLGDEQMQFAYEIVTRGTILEGSELVIEHIPVEVSCASCGYEGPVRMLTDPDYDTHSIPVLSCPECGGDITVVRGMECTVKCMDIEEVDGRCSSTGTRRLRRRSSTASGRWTWMCASCTSAGPIRTRSSGSAWRRCSTTWA
;
A
#
# COMPACT_ATOMS: atom_id res chain seq x y z
N MET A 1 23.25 3.61 0.28
CA MET A 1 23.16 2.48 -0.68
C MET A 1 22.56 1.23 -0.03
N HIS A 2 22.07 1.29 1.22
CA HIS A 2 21.35 0.17 1.84
C HIS A 2 19.87 0.15 1.39
N GLU A 3 19.35 1.29 0.91
CA GLU A 3 18.02 1.49 0.35
C GLU A 3 17.82 0.68 -0.93
N VAL A 4 18.83 0.59 -1.80
CA VAL A 4 18.78 -0.24 -3.01
C VAL A 4 18.56 -1.71 -2.66
N SER A 5 19.27 -2.23 -1.66
CA SER A 5 19.10 -3.62 -1.19
C SER A 5 17.70 -3.88 -0.64
N VAL A 6 17.15 -2.92 0.11
CA VAL A 6 15.78 -3.02 0.65
C VAL A 6 14.78 -3.03 -0.49
N VAL A 7 14.90 -2.09 -1.43
CA VAL A 7 14.00 -2.00 -2.58
C VAL A 7 14.10 -3.22 -3.48
N THR A 8 15.29 -3.77 -3.73
CA THR A 8 15.43 -5.02 -4.49
C THR A 8 14.67 -6.15 -3.82
N SER A 9 14.85 -6.34 -2.51
CA SER A 9 14.13 -7.37 -1.75
C SER A 9 12.61 -7.16 -1.80
N LEU A 10 12.17 -5.90 -1.74
CA LEU A 10 10.76 -5.53 -1.85
C LEU A 10 10.19 -5.86 -3.23
N VAL A 11 10.89 -5.48 -4.29
CA VAL A 11 10.47 -5.73 -5.68
C VAL A 11 10.40 -7.23 -5.96
N ASP A 12 11.40 -7.99 -5.52
CA ASP A 12 11.42 -9.46 -5.67
C ASP A 12 10.24 -10.12 -4.96
N ALA A 13 9.94 -9.68 -3.72
CA ALA A 13 8.79 -10.19 -2.96
C ALA A 13 7.45 -9.87 -3.67
N VAL A 14 7.31 -8.64 -4.17
CA VAL A 14 6.13 -8.20 -4.92
C VAL A 14 5.96 -9.02 -6.21
N ILE A 15 7.01 -9.17 -7.01
CA ILE A 15 6.96 -9.95 -8.26
C ILE A 15 6.64 -11.43 -7.95
N GLY A 16 7.20 -11.97 -6.88
CA GLY A 16 6.89 -13.32 -6.40
C GLY A 16 5.40 -13.52 -6.13
N GLU A 17 4.76 -12.58 -5.44
CA GLU A 17 3.32 -12.61 -5.16
C GLU A 17 2.49 -12.46 -6.45
N LEU A 18 2.89 -11.54 -7.33
CA LEU A 18 2.17 -11.25 -8.57
C LEU A 18 2.25 -12.38 -9.62
N SER A 19 3.21 -13.30 -9.49
CA SER A 19 3.43 -14.39 -10.45
C SER A 19 2.23 -15.32 -10.64
N SER A 20 1.33 -15.39 -9.65
CA SER A 20 0.11 -16.21 -9.71
C SER A 20 -1.06 -15.53 -10.45
N TYR A 21 -0.92 -14.24 -10.78
CA TYR A 21 -1.97 -13.42 -11.38
C TYR A 21 -1.70 -13.18 -12.87
N LYS A 22 -2.78 -13.07 -13.66
CA LYS A 22 -2.69 -12.67 -15.07
C LYS A 22 -2.91 -11.16 -15.19
N LEU A 23 -1.82 -10.44 -15.01
CA LEU A 23 -1.84 -8.98 -14.94
C LEU A 23 -1.53 -8.36 -16.30
N GLU A 24 -2.24 -7.28 -16.61
CA GLU A 24 -1.90 -6.37 -17.69
C GLU A 24 -0.87 -5.34 -17.19
N LYS A 25 -1.06 -4.82 -15.97
CA LYS A 25 -0.24 -3.75 -15.41
C LYS A 25 -0.33 -3.67 -13.89
N VAL A 26 0.71 -3.14 -13.24
CA VAL A 26 0.67 -2.63 -11.86
C VAL A 26 0.69 -1.11 -11.89
N ASN A 27 -0.23 -0.47 -11.20
CA ASN A 27 -0.33 1.00 -11.14
C ASN A 27 0.43 1.58 -9.96
N ALA A 28 0.32 0.97 -8.77
CA ALA A 28 0.98 1.46 -7.58
C ALA A 28 1.27 0.34 -6.57
N VAL A 29 2.34 0.51 -5.80
CA VAL A 29 2.71 -0.32 -4.65
C VAL A 29 2.72 0.55 -3.40
N PHE A 30 1.90 0.19 -2.41
CA PHE A 30 1.80 0.90 -1.15
C PHE A 30 2.64 0.18 -0.10
N VAL A 31 3.57 0.91 0.52
CA VAL A 31 4.52 0.39 1.49
C VAL A 31 4.42 1.19 2.78
N MET A 32 4.43 0.49 3.91
CA MET A 32 4.56 1.12 5.22
C MET A 32 6.02 1.03 5.66
N ILE A 33 6.59 2.15 6.09
CA ILE A 33 7.98 2.27 6.55
C ILE A 33 7.96 2.87 7.95
N GLY A 34 8.67 2.25 8.88
CA GLY A 34 8.80 2.77 10.24
C GLY A 34 9.86 3.86 10.35
N ASP A 35 9.60 4.89 11.16
CA ASP A 35 10.50 6.03 11.30
C ASP A 35 11.93 5.66 11.78
N LEU A 36 12.09 4.54 12.50
CA LEU A 36 13.42 4.07 12.94
C LEU A 36 14.18 3.27 11.88
N THR A 37 13.58 2.95 10.73
CA THR A 37 14.33 2.28 9.65
C THR A 37 15.31 3.23 8.98
N ASN A 38 15.12 4.55 9.14
CA ASN A 38 15.95 5.60 8.55
C ASN A 38 16.08 5.45 7.02
N LEU A 39 15.00 4.99 6.37
CA LEU A 39 14.91 4.87 4.93
C LEU A 39 14.35 6.18 4.38
N GLY A 40 15.15 6.92 3.63
CA GLY A 40 14.70 8.19 3.07
C GLY A 40 13.82 8.00 1.83
N ASP A 41 12.71 8.73 1.80
CA ASP A 41 11.67 8.59 0.77
C ASP A 41 12.21 8.81 -0.65
N GLU A 42 13.02 9.85 -0.84
CA GLU A 42 13.63 10.16 -2.14
C GLU A 42 14.57 9.04 -2.61
N GLN A 43 15.35 8.47 -1.68
CA GLN A 43 16.29 7.39 -2.00
C GLN A 43 15.54 6.09 -2.33
N MET A 44 14.45 5.81 -1.61
CA MET A 44 13.57 4.67 -1.89
C MET A 44 12.90 4.80 -3.25
N GLN A 45 12.34 5.97 -3.57
CA GLN A 45 11.71 6.24 -4.88
C GLN A 45 12.72 6.11 -6.03
N PHE A 46 13.91 6.70 -5.88
CA PHE A 46 14.97 6.61 -6.88
C PHE A 46 15.44 5.17 -7.10
N ALA A 47 15.67 4.42 -6.01
CA ALA A 47 16.03 3.01 -6.11
C ALA A 47 14.93 2.19 -6.77
N TYR A 48 13.66 2.48 -6.46
CA TYR A 48 12.51 1.79 -7.03
C TYR A 48 12.41 2.00 -8.53
N GLU A 49 12.57 3.23 -9.01
CA GLU A 49 12.57 3.53 -10.44
C GLU A 49 13.66 2.76 -11.20
N ILE A 50 14.84 2.57 -10.60
CA ILE A 50 15.94 1.85 -11.25
C ILE A 50 15.68 0.34 -11.24
N VAL A 51 15.30 -0.21 -10.09
CA VAL A 51 15.15 -1.66 -9.88
C VAL A 51 13.95 -2.22 -10.65
N THR A 52 12.89 -1.43 -10.85
CA THR A 52 11.68 -1.88 -11.54
C THR A 52 11.78 -1.90 -13.06
N ARG A 53 12.83 -1.31 -13.67
CA ARG A 53 13.02 -1.29 -15.12
C ARG A 53 13.10 -2.71 -15.69
N GLY A 54 12.34 -2.99 -16.74
CA GLY A 54 12.23 -4.29 -17.38
C GLY A 54 11.34 -5.29 -16.64
N THR A 55 10.60 -4.86 -15.62
CA THR A 55 9.68 -5.70 -14.83
C THR A 55 8.22 -5.28 -15.03
N ILE A 56 7.27 -6.07 -14.50
CA ILE A 56 5.82 -5.73 -14.50
C ILE A 56 5.50 -4.47 -13.65
N LEU A 57 6.44 -4.05 -12.81
CA LEU A 57 6.34 -2.86 -11.96
C LEU A 57 6.89 -1.61 -12.64
N GLU A 58 7.46 -1.72 -13.84
CA GLU A 58 8.01 -0.55 -14.55
C GLU A 58 6.92 0.52 -14.76
N GLY A 59 7.22 1.74 -14.30
CA GLY A 59 6.30 2.87 -14.40
C GLY A 59 5.16 2.86 -13.37
N SER A 60 5.18 1.95 -12.39
CA SER A 60 4.26 2.00 -11.24
C SER A 60 4.74 2.99 -10.18
N GLU A 61 3.81 3.53 -9.39
CA GLU A 61 4.09 4.48 -8.31
C GLU A 61 4.43 3.75 -6.99
N LEU A 62 5.51 4.14 -6.33
CA LEU A 62 5.82 3.72 -4.96
C LEU A 62 5.23 4.72 -3.97
N VAL A 63 4.20 4.32 -3.23
CA VAL A 63 3.54 5.15 -2.23
C VAL A 63 4.00 4.72 -0.83
N ILE A 64 4.63 5.65 -0.10
CA ILE A 64 5.21 5.39 1.23
C ILE A 64 4.30 6.00 2.30
N GLU A 65 3.96 5.20 3.31
CA GLU A 65 3.25 5.61 4.52
C GLU A 65 4.14 5.37 5.75
N HIS A 66 4.36 6.41 6.54
CA HIS A 66 5.23 6.32 7.72
C HIS A 66 4.51 5.79 8.94
N ILE A 67 5.15 4.85 9.66
CA ILE A 67 4.69 4.31 10.94
C ILE A 67 5.48 5.00 12.05
N PRO A 68 4.82 5.77 12.94
CA PRO A 68 5.50 6.43 14.03
C PRO A 68 6.09 5.41 15.02
N VAL A 69 7.15 5.83 15.70
CA VAL A 69 7.81 5.01 16.72
C VAL A 69 6.93 4.88 17.96
N GLU A 70 6.64 3.63 18.35
CA GLU A 70 5.94 3.31 19.60
C GLU A 70 6.83 2.42 20.46
N VAL A 71 6.84 2.70 21.76
CA VAL A 71 7.71 2.03 22.74
C VAL A 71 6.92 1.57 23.95
N SER A 72 7.41 0.51 24.59
CA SER A 72 6.89 -0.02 25.86
C SER A 72 7.98 0.03 26.94
N CYS A 73 7.63 0.46 28.14
CA CYS A 73 8.52 0.51 29.29
C CYS A 73 8.11 -0.52 30.35
N ALA A 74 9.00 -1.46 30.65
CA ALA A 74 8.75 -2.49 31.67
C ALA A 74 8.71 -1.93 33.11
N SER A 75 9.36 -0.79 33.37
CA SER A 75 9.50 -0.22 34.71
C SER A 75 8.24 0.50 35.20
N CYS A 76 7.54 1.20 34.30
CA CYS A 76 6.34 1.98 34.66
C CYS A 76 5.07 1.55 33.90
N GLY A 77 5.18 0.64 32.92
CA GLY A 77 4.06 0.20 32.10
C GLY A 77 3.62 1.20 31.03
N TYR A 78 4.44 2.22 30.72
CA TYR A 78 4.14 3.17 29.65
C TYR A 78 4.17 2.48 28.29
N GLU A 79 3.14 2.71 27.47
CA GLU A 79 3.09 2.31 26.07
C GLU A 79 2.61 3.50 25.23
N GLY A 80 3.39 3.88 24.21
CA GLY A 80 3.04 5.03 23.38
C GLY A 80 4.19 5.62 22.58
N PRO A 81 3.99 6.81 22.00
CA PRO A 81 4.98 7.47 21.16
C PRO A 81 6.19 7.98 21.95
N VAL A 82 7.36 7.99 21.32
CA VAL A 82 8.58 8.57 21.89
C VAL A 82 8.55 10.11 21.86
N ARG A 83 9.33 10.73 22.76
CA ARG A 83 9.58 12.16 22.67
C ARG A 83 10.51 12.44 21.49
N MET A 84 10.08 13.30 20.58
CA MET A 84 10.93 13.81 19.50
C MET A 84 11.64 15.08 19.98
N LEU A 85 12.95 15.14 19.77
CA LEU A 85 13.72 16.38 19.89
C LEU A 85 13.69 17.07 18.54
N THR A 86 13.18 18.31 18.53
CA THR A 86 13.29 19.24 17.40
C THR A 86 14.31 20.30 17.80
N ASP A 87 15.37 20.43 17.02
CA ASP A 87 16.32 21.52 17.20
C ASP A 87 15.77 22.77 16.49
N PRO A 88 15.54 23.90 17.19
CA PRO A 88 15.02 25.11 16.56
C PRO A 88 15.99 25.77 15.57
N ASP A 89 17.28 25.38 15.56
CA ASP A 89 18.25 25.85 14.57
C ASP A 89 18.35 24.91 13.35
N TYR A 90 17.79 23.69 13.44
CA TYR A 90 17.78 22.68 12.39
C TYR A 90 16.41 22.00 12.29
N ASP A 91 15.50 22.65 11.55
CA ASP A 91 14.12 22.20 11.28
C ASP A 91 14.01 20.77 10.68
N THR A 92 15.12 20.21 10.21
CA THR A 92 15.17 18.97 9.42
C THR A 92 15.53 17.73 10.23
N HIS A 93 15.91 17.85 11.52
CA HIS A 93 16.41 16.72 12.30
C HIS A 93 15.55 16.46 13.53
N SER A 94 14.45 15.74 13.33
CA SER A 94 13.66 15.19 14.43
C SER A 94 14.33 13.93 14.96
N ILE A 95 14.88 13.98 16.17
CA ILE A 95 15.63 12.87 16.77
C ILE A 95 14.74 12.19 17.84
N PRO A 96 14.40 10.89 17.70
CA PRO A 96 13.64 10.18 18.71
C PRO A 96 14.49 9.92 19.96
N VAL A 97 13.96 10.29 21.12
CA VAL A 97 14.57 9.96 22.42
C VAL A 97 14.15 8.56 22.83
N LEU A 98 15.09 7.62 22.78
CA LEU A 98 14.87 6.22 23.15
C LEU A 98 14.97 6.02 24.68
N SER A 99 14.15 6.75 25.43
CA SER A 99 14.02 6.62 26.88
C SER A 99 12.57 6.86 27.27
N CYS A 100 12.12 6.25 28.37
CA CYS A 100 10.74 6.40 28.79
C CYS A 100 10.41 7.87 29.12
N PRO A 101 9.37 8.48 28.53
CA PRO A 101 9.01 9.86 28.80
C PRO A 101 8.48 10.08 30.22
N GLU A 102 7.97 9.03 30.86
CA GLU A 102 7.39 9.10 32.22
C GLU A 102 8.43 8.90 33.32
N CYS A 103 9.25 7.86 33.22
CA CYS A 103 10.18 7.48 34.30
C CYS A 103 11.67 7.59 33.94
N GLY A 104 12.02 7.86 32.67
CA GLY A 104 13.41 7.89 32.20
C GLY A 104 14.11 6.52 32.13
N GLY A 105 13.39 5.43 32.41
CA GLY A 105 13.93 4.07 32.33
C GLY A 105 14.07 3.54 30.91
N ASP A 106 14.62 2.32 30.82
CA ASP A 106 14.79 1.60 29.57
C ASP A 106 13.45 1.28 28.90
N ILE A 107 13.47 1.28 27.57
CA ILE A 107 12.31 1.04 26.71
C ILE A 107 12.59 -0.05 25.69
N THR A 108 11.54 -0.72 25.24
CA THR A 108 11.56 -1.63 24.10
C THR A 108 10.74 -1.04 22.98
N VAL A 109 11.26 -1.06 21.75
CA VAL A 109 10.53 -0.59 20.56
C VAL A 109 9.49 -1.64 20.18
N VAL A 110 8.23 -1.23 20.10
CA VAL A 110 7.10 -2.07 19.70
C VAL A 110 6.77 -1.86 18.23
N ARG A 111 6.83 -0.62 17.74
CA ARG A 111 6.56 -0.26 16.33
C ARG A 111 7.55 0.79 15.82
N GLY A 112 7.64 0.90 14.50
CA GLY A 112 8.48 1.90 13.82
C GLY A 112 9.79 1.37 13.29
N MET A 113 10.04 0.05 13.32
CA MET A 113 11.20 -0.60 12.66
C MET A 113 10.80 -1.45 11.45
N GLU A 114 9.55 -1.33 11.01
CA GLU A 114 8.95 -2.22 10.03
C GLU A 114 9.12 -1.65 8.61
N CYS A 115 9.25 -2.52 7.60
CA CYS A 115 9.12 -2.16 6.19
C CYS A 115 8.25 -3.24 5.54
N THR A 116 7.03 -2.91 5.13
CA THR A 116 6.04 -3.92 4.72
C THR A 116 5.16 -3.42 3.59
N VAL A 117 4.89 -4.28 2.61
CA VAL A 117 3.95 -4.00 1.53
C VAL A 117 2.52 -4.09 2.07
N LYS A 118 1.79 -2.98 2.01
CA LYS A 118 0.41 -2.86 2.50
C LYS A 118 -0.61 -3.37 1.48
N CYS A 119 -0.48 -2.92 0.24
CA CYS A 119 -1.34 -3.33 -0.87
C CYS A 119 -0.75 -2.91 -2.22
N MET A 120 -1.32 -3.45 -3.30
CA MET A 120 -0.94 -3.14 -4.68
C MET A 120 -2.20 -2.79 -5.48
N ASP A 121 -2.09 -1.82 -6.37
CA ASP A 121 -3.12 -1.49 -7.36
C ASP A 121 -2.76 -2.15 -8.69
N ILE A 122 -3.62 -3.04 -9.17
CA ILE A 122 -3.35 -3.96 -10.29
C ILE A 122 -4.48 -3.95 -11.31
N GLU A 123 -4.12 -4.10 -12.58
CA GLU A 123 -5.04 -4.29 -13.70
C GLU A 123 -4.88 -5.71 -14.23
N GLU A 124 -5.97 -6.47 -14.26
CA GLU A 124 -6.00 -7.82 -14.80
C GLU A 124 -6.34 -7.80 -16.29
N VAL A 125 -5.79 -8.77 -17.04
CA VAL A 125 -6.17 -8.93 -18.44
C VAL A 125 -7.62 -9.40 -18.51
N ASP A 126 -8.53 -8.49 -18.85
CA ASP A 126 -9.92 -8.82 -19.12
C ASP A 126 -9.95 -9.85 -20.24
N GLY A 127 -10.31 -11.09 -19.87
CA GLY A 127 -10.58 -12.16 -20.82
C GLY A 127 -11.70 -11.72 -21.76
N ARG A 128 -11.32 -11.16 -22.91
CA ARG A 128 -12.23 -10.80 -23.98
C ARG A 128 -12.99 -12.08 -24.35
N CYS A 129 -14.29 -12.12 -24.09
CA CYS A 129 -15.14 -13.22 -24.50
C CYS A 129 -15.13 -13.29 -26.04
N SER A 130 -14.41 -14.26 -26.59
CA SER A 130 -14.36 -14.57 -28.01
C SER A 130 -15.64 -15.27 -28.45
N SER A 131 -16.77 -14.58 -28.37
CA SER A 131 -17.97 -14.99 -29.11
C SER A 131 -18.31 -13.89 -30.11
N THR A 132 -17.97 -14.15 -31.36
CA THR A 132 -18.50 -13.50 -32.55
C THR A 132 -19.99 -13.22 -32.37
N GLY A 133 -20.35 -11.95 -32.27
CA GLY A 133 -21.74 -11.55 -32.12
C GLY A 133 -21.83 -10.04 -31.99
N THR A 134 -22.04 -9.35 -33.10
CA THR A 134 -22.37 -7.92 -33.18
C THR A 134 -23.61 -7.62 -32.35
N ARG A 135 -23.43 -7.35 -31.05
CA ARG A 135 -24.54 -6.94 -30.18
C ARG A 135 -24.62 -5.42 -30.19
N ARG A 136 -25.42 -4.91 -31.13
CA ARG A 136 -25.82 -3.51 -31.26
C ARG A 136 -26.46 -3.07 -29.93
N LEU A 137 -25.71 -2.36 -29.09
CA LEU A 137 -26.22 -1.81 -27.83
C LEU A 137 -27.24 -0.70 -28.14
N ARG A 138 -28.52 -1.04 -28.00
CA ARG A 138 -29.61 -0.07 -28.07
C ARG A 138 -29.70 0.61 -26.71
N ARG A 139 -29.50 1.93 -26.67
CA ARG A 139 -29.81 2.75 -25.48
C ARG A 139 -31.29 2.58 -25.14
N ARG A 140 -31.61 2.16 -23.92
CA ARG A 140 -32.89 2.47 -23.29
C ARG A 140 -32.63 3.40 -22.12
N SER A 141 -33.24 4.58 -22.22
CA SER A 141 -33.25 5.62 -21.21
C SER A 141 -34.01 5.19 -19.97
N SER A 142 -33.43 5.56 -18.83
CA SER A 142 -34.03 5.96 -17.54
C SER A 142 -35.46 5.54 -17.21
N THR A 143 -35.62 4.98 -16.01
CA THR A 143 -36.70 5.46 -15.13
C THR A 143 -36.27 5.47 -13.66
N ALA A 144 -36.78 6.48 -12.98
CA ALA A 144 -36.49 6.91 -11.63
C ALA A 144 -36.87 5.86 -10.57
N SER A 145 -35.88 5.08 -10.16
CA SER A 145 -35.69 4.66 -8.78
C SER A 145 -34.24 4.19 -8.71
N GLY A 146 -33.42 4.80 -7.85
CA GLY A 146 -31.97 4.60 -7.80
C GLY A 146 -31.55 3.22 -7.30
N ARG A 147 -31.97 2.15 -7.98
CA ARG A 147 -31.61 0.76 -7.70
C ARG A 147 -31.48 0.01 -9.03
N TRP A 148 -30.24 -0.21 -9.46
CA TRP A 148 -29.95 -1.08 -10.59
C TRP A 148 -29.81 -2.51 -10.08
N THR A 149 -30.85 -3.32 -10.23
CA THR A 149 -30.71 -4.78 -10.17
C THR A 149 -30.37 -5.29 -11.56
N TRP A 150 -29.12 -5.73 -11.74
CA TRP A 150 -28.76 -6.58 -12.86
C TRP A 150 -29.19 -8.00 -12.51
N MET A 151 -30.30 -8.45 -13.10
CA MET A 151 -30.57 -9.88 -13.19
C MET A 151 -29.84 -10.42 -14.41
N CYS A 152 -28.85 -11.27 -14.17
CA CYS A 152 -28.25 -12.11 -15.18
C CYS A 152 -29.32 -13.12 -15.62
N ALA A 153 -29.94 -12.91 -16.79
CA ALA A 153 -30.74 -13.95 -17.40
C ALA A 153 -29.78 -15.06 -17.83
N SER A 154 -29.78 -16.15 -17.05
CA SER A 154 -28.98 -17.38 -17.19
C SER A 154 -27.48 -17.26 -16.96
N CYS A 155 -27.07 -17.17 -15.68
CA CYS A 155 -25.90 -17.90 -15.17
C CYS A 155 -26.00 -17.98 -13.64
N THR A 156 -26.32 -19.17 -13.14
CA THR A 156 -26.59 -19.45 -11.73
C THR A 156 -25.30 -19.82 -11.00
N SER A 157 -24.45 -18.82 -10.69
CA SER A 157 -23.50 -18.81 -9.55
C SER A 157 -22.38 -17.81 -9.80
N ALA A 158 -22.57 -16.55 -9.41
CA ALA A 158 -21.48 -15.60 -9.26
C ALA A 158 -21.93 -14.45 -8.35
N GLY A 159 -21.12 -14.10 -7.35
CA GLY A 159 -21.25 -12.84 -6.63
C GLY A 159 -20.10 -12.61 -5.64
N PRO A 160 -19.63 -11.36 -5.42
CA PRO A 160 -19.74 -10.17 -6.26
C PRO A 160 -18.37 -9.68 -6.76
N ILE A 161 -18.25 -9.51 -8.09
CA ILE A 161 -17.16 -8.74 -8.71
C ILE A 161 -17.44 -7.25 -8.47
N ARG A 162 -16.49 -6.54 -7.87
CA ARG A 162 -16.47 -5.07 -7.81
C ARG A 162 -15.35 -4.56 -8.71
N THR A 163 -15.69 -4.11 -9.91
CA THR A 163 -14.85 -3.18 -10.68
C THR A 163 -15.33 -1.76 -10.40
N ARG A 164 -14.40 -0.80 -10.37
CA ARG A 164 -14.74 0.62 -10.24
C ARG A 164 -14.12 1.44 -11.36
N SER A 165 -15.00 2.21 -11.99
CA SER A 165 -14.77 3.21 -13.01
C SER A 165 -13.94 4.40 -12.52
N SER A 166 -13.23 5.02 -13.46
CA SER A 166 -12.63 6.35 -13.38
C SER A 166 -13.48 7.36 -12.58
N GLY A 167 -12.84 8.04 -11.64
CA GLY A 167 -13.38 9.21 -10.94
C GLY A 167 -13.94 8.97 -9.54
N SER A 168 -13.20 9.47 -8.54
CA SER A 168 -13.59 9.82 -7.17
C SER A 168 -13.77 8.72 -6.10
N ALA A 169 -13.25 9.04 -4.92
CA ALA A 169 -13.43 8.44 -3.59
C ALA A 169 -12.58 7.20 -3.25
N TRP A 170 -11.48 7.48 -2.55
CA TRP A 170 -10.73 6.57 -1.69
C TRP A 170 -11.70 5.74 -0.80
N ARG A 171 -11.49 4.42 -0.72
CA ARG A 171 -12.06 3.60 0.36
C ARG A 171 -11.01 2.63 0.91
N ARG A 172 -10.95 2.64 2.24
CA ARG A 172 -10.00 1.98 3.15
C ARG A 172 -9.77 0.51 2.82
N CYS A 173 -8.50 0.12 2.79
CA CYS A 173 -8.06 -1.26 2.92
C CYS A 173 -7.84 -1.54 4.41
N SER A 174 -8.77 -2.29 5.03
CA SER A 174 -8.58 -2.86 6.36
C SER A 174 -8.19 -4.32 6.19
N THR A 175 -6.89 -4.59 6.25
CA THR A 175 -6.41 -5.94 6.54
C THR A 175 -5.18 -5.81 7.42
N THR A 176 -5.41 -5.84 8.73
CA THR A 176 -4.37 -6.04 9.74
C THR A 176 -3.91 -7.48 9.61
N TRP A 177 -2.63 -7.70 9.30
CA TRP A 177 -2.00 -9.01 9.48
C TRP A 177 -1.13 -8.92 10.74
N ALA A 178 -1.33 -9.91 11.63
CA ALA A 178 -0.62 -10.10 12.89
C ALA A 178 0.68 -10.88 12.67
#